data_AF-A0A3Q0RVY2-F1
#
_entry.id   AF-A0A3Q0RVY2-F1
#
_cell.length_a   1.000
_cell.length_b   1.000
_cell.length_c   1.000
_cell.angle_alpha   90.00
_cell.angle_beta   90.00
_cell.angle_gamma   90.00
#
_symmetry.space_group_name_H-M   'P 1'
#
loop_
_entity.id
_entity.type
_entity.pdbx_description
1 polymer ?
#
loop_
_entity_poly.entity_id
_entity_poly.type
_entity_poly.pdbx_seq_one_letter_code
_entity_poly.pdbx_strand_id
1 'polypeptide(L)'
;IGYFLLYNFALDDDKIVGGFECTPHSEPHQVSLNAGYHFCGGSLVNENWVVSAAHCYQSRLQVRLGEHNIGVNEGTEQFIDSSRVIPNPDYDSWTIDNDIMLIKLRQPATLNSYVQPVPLPRSCAPAGTMCRLQNTSRHLVPLALILFYPYFLQCLNIPILSDSDCRNSYPGMITDSMFCAGYLEGGKDSCQGDSGGPVVCNNELQGIVSWGYGCAEKDHPGVYTKVCIFNDWLEQTMARY
;
A
#
# COMPACT_ATOMS: atom_id res chain seq x y z
N ILE A 1 -43.16 -20.61 -16.52
CA ILE A 1 -41.79 -21.03 -16.88
C ILE A 1 -40.95 -19.76 -16.75
N GLY A 2 -40.43 -19.53 -15.54
CA GLY A 2 -39.81 -18.27 -15.14
C GLY A 2 -38.31 -18.25 -15.48
N TYR A 3 -37.87 -17.10 -16.00
CA TYR A 3 -36.50 -16.78 -16.37
C TYR A 3 -35.54 -16.91 -15.18
N PHE A 4 -34.45 -17.66 -15.35
CA PHE A 4 -33.24 -17.51 -14.56
C PHE A 4 -32.21 -16.77 -15.43
N LEU A 5 -32.19 -15.44 -15.31
CA LEU A 5 -31.05 -14.64 -15.70
C LEU A 5 -29.97 -14.88 -14.64
N LEU A 6 -28.93 -15.63 -15.00
CA LEU A 6 -27.71 -15.72 -14.21
C LEU A 6 -27.03 -14.35 -14.31
N TYR A 7 -27.25 -13.50 -13.31
CA TYR A 7 -26.37 -12.38 -13.04
C TYR A 7 -25.02 -12.97 -12.62
N ASN A 8 -24.05 -12.97 -13.54
CA ASN A 8 -22.64 -13.07 -13.19
C ASN A 8 -22.29 -11.82 -12.39
N PHE A 9 -22.36 -11.91 -11.06
CA PHE A 9 -21.64 -10.98 -10.20
C PHE A 9 -20.16 -11.33 -10.34
N ALA A 10 -19.40 -10.48 -11.02
CA ALA A 10 -17.95 -10.42 -10.86
C ALA A 10 -17.69 -10.22 -9.36
N LEU A 11 -16.98 -11.17 -8.74
CA LEU A 11 -16.60 -11.06 -7.35
C LEU A 11 -15.55 -9.96 -7.23
N ASP A 12 -15.71 -9.06 -6.25
CA ASP A 12 -14.73 -8.04 -5.86
C ASP A 12 -13.30 -8.63 -5.81
N ASP A 13 -12.50 -8.30 -6.81
CA ASP A 13 -11.05 -8.42 -6.79
C ASP A 13 -10.53 -7.29 -5.88
N ASP A 14 -10.44 -7.54 -4.57
CA ASP A 14 -9.99 -6.58 -3.55
C ASP A 14 -8.72 -7.06 -2.79
N LYS A 15 -7.80 -7.78 -3.46
CA LYS A 15 -6.72 -8.52 -2.76
C LYS A 15 -5.43 -8.58 -3.55
N ILE A 16 -4.28 -8.67 -2.84
CA ILE A 16 -3.04 -9.15 -3.48
C ILE A 16 -3.35 -10.47 -4.18
N VAL A 17 -3.21 -10.47 -5.50
CA VAL A 17 -3.40 -11.67 -6.31
C VAL A 17 -2.06 -12.38 -6.36
N GLY A 18 -2.05 -13.71 -6.15
CA GLY A 18 -0.83 -14.51 -6.24
C GLY A 18 0.23 -14.27 -5.14
N GLY A 19 -0.14 -13.63 -4.04
CA GLY A 19 0.70 -13.43 -2.84
C GLY A 19 0.72 -14.62 -1.88
N PHE A 20 1.33 -14.42 -0.72
CA PHE A 20 1.41 -15.38 0.38
C PHE A 20 1.31 -14.66 1.73
N GLU A 21 0.85 -15.34 2.78
CA GLU A 21 0.85 -14.78 4.14
C GLU A 21 2.29 -14.41 4.54
N CYS A 22 2.49 -13.17 4.97
CA CYS A 22 3.77 -12.74 5.53
C CYS A 22 4.07 -13.56 6.79
N THR A 23 5.35 -13.77 7.11
CA THR A 23 5.68 -14.27 8.45
C THR A 23 5.25 -13.21 9.47
N PRO A 24 4.58 -13.57 10.58
CA PRO A 24 4.12 -12.59 11.56
C PRO A 24 5.20 -11.59 11.96
N HIS A 25 4.87 -10.30 11.84
CA HIS A 25 5.74 -9.16 12.14
C HIS A 25 7.06 -9.09 11.34
N SER A 26 7.18 -9.80 10.20
CA SER A 26 8.36 -9.68 9.32
C SER A 26 8.44 -8.33 8.61
N GLU A 27 7.33 -7.59 8.57
CA GLU A 27 7.20 -6.27 7.94
C GLU A 27 6.81 -5.22 8.98
N PRO A 28 7.69 -4.92 9.97
CA PRO A 28 7.34 -4.14 11.17
C PRO A 28 7.08 -2.65 10.91
N HIS A 29 7.28 -2.19 9.68
CA HIS A 29 6.98 -0.84 9.22
C HIS A 29 5.58 -0.72 8.63
N GLN A 30 4.90 -1.84 8.33
CA GLN A 30 3.53 -1.82 7.85
C GLN A 30 2.61 -1.20 8.89
N VAL A 31 1.71 -0.33 8.44
CA VAL A 31 0.60 0.15 9.26
C VAL A 31 -0.73 -0.03 8.55
N SER A 32 -1.79 -0.15 9.35
CA SER A 32 -3.17 -0.12 8.88
C SER A 32 -3.80 1.23 9.22
N LEU A 33 -4.34 1.91 8.22
CA LEU A 33 -5.11 3.14 8.40
C LEU A 33 -6.57 2.77 8.64
N ASN A 34 -7.09 3.21 9.79
CA ASN A 34 -8.42 2.84 10.25
C ASN A 34 -9.29 4.07 10.51
N ALA A 35 -10.50 4.06 9.93
CA ALA A 35 -11.53 5.08 10.14
C ALA A 35 -12.88 4.41 10.52
N GLY A 36 -12.82 3.50 11.50
CA GLY A 36 -13.92 2.59 11.87
C GLY A 36 -13.77 1.20 11.24
N TYR A 37 -13.05 1.12 10.12
CA TYR A 37 -12.58 -0.10 9.46
C TYR A 37 -11.25 0.19 8.77
N HIS A 38 -10.49 -0.86 8.43
CA HIS A 38 -9.27 -0.73 7.62
C HIS A 38 -9.65 -0.36 6.19
N PHE A 39 -9.02 0.68 5.63
CA PHE A 39 -9.32 1.15 4.27
C PHE A 39 -8.08 1.42 3.41
N CYS A 40 -6.91 1.63 4.04
CA CYS A 40 -5.63 1.82 3.37
C CYS A 40 -4.48 1.32 4.25
N GLY A 41 -3.34 1.09 3.62
CA GLY A 41 -2.06 0.85 4.27
C GLY A 41 -1.23 2.13 4.48
N GLY A 42 -0.05 1.94 5.05
CA GLY A 42 0.97 2.97 5.23
C GLY A 42 2.30 2.36 5.63
N SER A 43 3.32 3.20 5.68
CA SER A 43 4.68 2.85 6.10
C SER A 43 5.15 3.76 7.23
N LEU A 44 5.51 3.21 8.38
CA LEU A 44 6.21 3.95 9.43
C LEU A 44 7.62 4.31 8.95
N VAL A 45 7.97 5.60 8.94
CA VAL A 45 9.30 6.08 8.48
C VAL A 45 10.17 6.63 9.60
N ASN A 46 9.55 6.96 10.75
CA ASN A 46 10.18 7.16 12.05
C ASN A 46 9.11 7.05 13.14
N GLU A 47 9.46 7.23 14.40
CA GLU A 47 8.52 7.08 15.52
C GLU A 47 7.34 8.05 15.49
N ASN A 48 7.37 9.14 14.72
CA ASN A 48 6.31 10.15 14.68
C ASN A 48 5.54 10.19 13.36
N TRP A 49 6.05 9.56 12.30
CA TRP A 49 5.60 9.82 10.94
C TRP A 49 5.34 8.54 10.15
N VAL A 50 4.21 8.54 9.44
CA VAL A 50 3.82 7.51 8.49
C VAL A 50 3.69 8.13 7.09
N VAL A 51 4.18 7.43 6.07
CA VAL A 51 3.95 7.72 4.65
C VAL A 51 2.81 6.84 4.13
N SER A 52 1.92 7.41 3.34
CA SER A 52 0.80 6.71 2.67
C SER A 52 0.44 7.42 1.36
N ALA A 53 -0.63 7.00 0.68
CA ALA A 53 -1.13 7.63 -0.53
C ALA A 53 -2.03 8.84 -0.20
N ALA A 54 -2.03 9.86 -1.06
CA ALA A 54 -2.87 11.05 -0.89
C ALA A 54 -4.36 10.76 -1.11
N HIS A 55 -4.70 9.84 -2.01
CA HIS A 55 -6.09 9.44 -2.21
C HIS A 55 -6.71 8.73 -1.00
N CYS A 56 -5.88 8.23 -0.06
CA CYS A 56 -6.31 7.69 1.23
C CYS A 56 -6.62 8.78 2.28
N TYR A 57 -6.64 10.06 1.90
CA TYR A 57 -6.87 11.14 2.84
C TYR A 57 -8.19 10.99 3.60
N GLN A 58 -8.08 11.05 4.94
CA GLN A 58 -9.19 11.22 5.86
C GLN A 58 -8.83 12.29 6.89
N SER A 59 -9.79 13.13 7.25
CA SER A 59 -9.56 14.23 8.22
C SER A 59 -9.17 13.75 9.61
N ARG A 60 -9.59 12.53 9.97
CA ARG A 60 -9.24 11.83 11.20
C ARG A 60 -9.13 10.35 10.90
N LEU A 61 -7.98 9.77 11.23
CA LEU A 61 -7.73 8.34 11.15
C LEU A 61 -6.91 7.87 12.35
N GLN A 62 -7.09 6.61 12.71
CA GLN A 62 -6.25 5.88 13.67
C GLN A 62 -5.24 5.06 12.89
N VAL A 63 -3.96 5.22 13.21
CA VAL A 63 -2.88 4.39 12.69
C VAL A 63 -2.73 3.20 13.63
N ARG A 64 -2.80 1.98 13.07
CA ARG A 64 -2.55 0.73 13.80
C ARG A 64 -1.23 0.14 13.34
N LEU A 65 -0.30 -0.01 14.28
CA LEU A 65 1.03 -0.54 14.07
C LEU A 65 1.18 -1.90 14.76
N GLY A 66 2.10 -2.73 14.29
CA GLY A 66 2.39 -4.03 14.91
C GLY A 66 1.39 -5.15 14.59
N GLU A 67 0.39 -4.87 13.75
CA GLU A 67 -0.63 -5.82 13.33
C GLU A 67 -0.04 -6.96 12.48
N HIS A 68 -0.44 -8.21 12.74
CA HIS A 68 -0.38 -9.30 11.74
C HIS A 68 -1.78 -9.69 11.28
N ASN A 69 -2.73 -9.75 12.23
CA ASN A 69 -4.13 -10.04 11.97
C ASN A 69 -5.06 -8.93 12.51
N ILE A 70 -5.49 -8.01 11.64
CA ILE A 70 -6.32 -6.85 12.04
C ILE A 70 -7.72 -7.21 12.56
N GLY A 71 -8.10 -8.50 12.49
CA GLY A 71 -9.38 -9.00 13.00
C GLY A 71 -9.36 -9.37 14.49
N VAL A 72 -8.18 -9.43 15.11
CA VAL A 72 -8.02 -9.78 16.54
C VAL A 72 -7.01 -8.85 17.21
N ASN A 73 -6.95 -8.89 18.53
CA ASN A 73 -5.89 -8.23 19.30
C ASN A 73 -4.90 -9.31 19.75
N GLU A 74 -3.69 -9.25 19.20
CA GLU A 74 -2.57 -10.17 19.39
C GLU A 74 -1.66 -9.71 20.55
N GLY A 75 -1.86 -8.49 21.07
CA GLY A 75 -1.11 -7.90 22.18
C GLY A 75 0.20 -7.22 21.74
N THR A 76 0.42 -7.09 20.43
CA THR A 76 1.60 -6.46 19.83
C THR A 76 1.30 -5.06 19.29
N GLU A 77 0.01 -4.72 19.20
CA GLU A 77 -0.47 -3.57 18.47
C GLU A 77 -0.30 -2.26 19.23
N GLN A 78 -0.11 -1.19 18.45
CA GLN A 78 -0.19 0.18 18.94
C GLN A 78 -1.22 0.93 18.12
N PHE A 79 -2.24 1.46 18.79
CA PHE A 79 -3.28 2.26 18.16
C PHE A 79 -3.05 3.73 18.49
N ILE A 80 -2.70 4.52 17.48
CA ILE A 80 -2.31 5.90 17.64
C ILE A 80 -3.11 6.78 16.67
N ASP A 81 -3.88 7.72 17.21
CA ASP A 81 -4.58 8.69 16.39
C ASP A 81 -3.61 9.59 15.62
N SER A 82 -4.01 10.01 14.43
CA SER A 82 -3.33 11.08 13.69
C SER A 82 -3.52 12.43 14.39
N SER A 83 -2.45 13.22 14.49
CA SER A 83 -2.52 14.64 14.84
C SER A 83 -2.58 15.54 13.61
N ARG A 84 -1.98 15.12 12.50
CA ARG A 84 -2.02 15.78 11.19
C ARG A 84 -2.05 14.75 10.07
N VAL A 85 -2.76 15.08 9.01
CA VAL A 85 -2.80 14.31 7.76
C VAL A 85 -2.55 15.30 6.64
N ILE A 86 -1.43 15.15 5.92
CA ILE A 86 -0.85 16.17 5.03
C ILE A 86 -0.63 15.52 3.66
N PRO A 87 -1.60 15.60 2.74
CA PRO A 87 -1.39 15.18 1.36
C PRO A 87 -0.36 16.11 0.69
N ASN A 88 0.33 15.59 -0.32
CA ASN A 88 1.20 16.42 -1.16
C ASN A 88 0.38 17.59 -1.75
N PRO A 89 0.89 18.84 -1.69
CA PRO A 89 0.16 20.01 -2.20
C PRO A 89 -0.08 19.95 -3.73
N ASP A 90 0.73 19.18 -4.46
CA ASP A 90 0.66 19.01 -5.91
C ASP A 90 -0.11 17.73 -6.31
N TYR A 91 -0.79 17.07 -5.35
CA TYR A 91 -1.65 15.91 -5.63
C TYR A 91 -2.82 16.30 -6.55
N ASP A 92 -2.95 15.59 -7.67
CA ASP A 92 -4.06 15.75 -8.62
C ASP A 92 -4.95 14.51 -8.62
N SER A 93 -6.16 14.64 -8.09
CA SER A 93 -7.14 13.54 -8.00
C SER A 93 -7.67 13.07 -9.36
N TRP A 94 -7.49 13.81 -10.44
CA TRP A 94 -7.93 13.40 -11.78
C TRP A 94 -6.94 12.44 -12.45
N THR A 95 -5.65 12.68 -12.24
CA THR A 95 -4.56 11.90 -12.83
C THR A 95 -3.93 10.94 -11.82
N ILE A 96 -4.26 11.07 -10.53
CA ILE A 96 -3.61 10.41 -9.39
C ILE A 96 -2.10 10.73 -9.35
N ASP A 97 -1.71 11.88 -9.89
CA ASP A 97 -0.32 12.35 -9.89
C ASP A 97 0.06 12.89 -8.50
N ASN A 98 1.34 12.73 -8.13
CA ASN A 98 1.86 13.09 -6.80
C ASN A 98 1.07 12.49 -5.63
N ASP A 99 0.61 11.24 -5.79
CA ASP A 99 -0.20 10.51 -4.81
C ASP A 99 0.62 10.03 -3.60
N ILE A 100 1.01 10.98 -2.74
CA ILE A 100 1.76 10.75 -1.51
C ILE A 100 1.26 11.66 -0.37
N MET A 101 1.27 11.13 0.84
CA MET A 101 0.78 11.80 2.04
C MET A 101 1.64 11.47 3.25
N LEU A 102 1.81 12.46 4.13
CA LEU A 102 2.39 12.28 5.46
C LEU A 102 1.31 12.32 6.54
N ILE A 103 1.42 11.42 7.50
CA ILE A 103 0.56 11.34 8.67
C ILE A 103 1.45 11.52 9.90
N LYS A 104 1.20 12.59 10.66
CA LYS A 104 1.86 12.78 11.96
C LYS A 104 1.07 12.07 13.04
N LEU A 105 1.72 11.19 13.79
CA LEU A 105 1.13 10.52 14.94
C LEU A 105 0.88 11.52 16.08
N ARG A 106 -0.17 11.30 16.88
CA ARG A 106 -0.48 12.15 18.05
C ARG A 106 0.51 11.97 19.20
N GLN A 107 1.14 10.80 19.27
CA GLN A 107 2.23 10.47 20.17
C GLN A 107 3.21 9.55 19.41
N PRO A 108 4.51 9.54 19.78
CA PRO A 108 5.47 8.67 19.12
C PRO A 108 5.11 7.20 19.34
N ALA A 109 5.31 6.39 18.30
CA ALA A 109 5.26 4.94 18.39
C ALA A 109 6.42 4.42 19.25
N THR A 110 6.14 3.39 20.05
CA THR A 110 7.17 2.67 20.81
C THR A 110 7.85 1.66 19.90
N LEU A 111 9.08 1.95 19.49
CA LEU A 111 9.83 1.03 18.62
C LEU A 111 10.24 -0.23 19.38
N ASN A 112 9.94 -1.40 18.80
CA ASN A 112 10.20 -2.72 19.38
C ASN A 112 10.32 -3.78 18.27
N SER A 113 10.30 -5.07 18.59
CA SER A 113 10.43 -6.14 17.59
C SER A 113 9.30 -6.20 16.56
N TYR A 114 8.14 -5.60 16.83
CA TYR A 114 6.94 -5.63 15.99
C TYR A 114 6.70 -4.31 15.26
N VAL A 115 7.31 -3.22 15.75
CA VAL A 115 7.15 -1.86 15.21
C VAL A 115 8.54 -1.25 15.00
N GLN A 116 8.93 -1.09 13.75
CA GLN A 116 10.19 -0.48 13.32
C GLN A 116 9.96 0.34 12.05
N PRO A 117 10.65 1.48 11.88
CA PRO A 117 10.52 2.27 10.67
C PRO A 117 11.25 1.62 9.48
N VAL A 118 10.77 1.92 8.26
CA VAL A 118 11.50 1.68 7.01
C VAL A 118 12.25 2.95 6.58
N PRO A 119 13.53 2.86 6.19
CA PRO A 119 14.27 3.98 5.63
C PRO A 119 13.63 4.57 4.37
N LEU A 120 13.68 5.90 4.26
CA LEU A 120 13.45 6.57 2.98
C LEU A 120 14.59 6.26 2.00
N PRO A 121 14.30 6.23 0.68
CA PRO A 121 15.24 5.78 -0.33
C PRO A 121 16.31 6.85 -0.59
N ARG A 122 17.59 6.45 -0.63
CA ARG A 122 18.69 7.39 -0.95
C ARG A 122 18.79 7.71 -2.44
N SER A 123 18.29 6.80 -3.27
CA SER A 123 18.25 6.90 -4.72
C SER A 123 17.12 6.06 -5.26
N CYS A 124 16.65 6.37 -6.46
CA CYS A 124 15.63 5.57 -7.14
C CYS A 124 16.18 4.18 -7.51
N ALA A 125 15.43 3.13 -7.16
CA ALA A 125 15.75 1.77 -7.59
C ALA A 125 15.55 1.61 -9.11
N PRO A 126 16.49 0.98 -9.84
CA PRO A 126 16.37 0.77 -11.27
C PRO A 126 15.36 -0.32 -11.62
N ALA A 127 14.92 -0.35 -12.88
CA ALA A 127 14.12 -1.44 -13.43
C ALA A 127 14.80 -2.82 -13.23
N GLY A 128 14.01 -3.85 -12.99
CA GLY A 128 14.44 -5.20 -12.64
C GLY A 128 14.76 -5.41 -11.17
N THR A 129 14.76 -4.34 -10.34
CA THR A 129 14.95 -4.50 -8.89
C THR A 129 13.77 -5.26 -8.30
N MET A 130 14.07 -6.34 -7.57
CA MET A 130 13.05 -7.09 -6.82
C MET A 130 12.68 -6.35 -5.54
N CYS A 131 11.39 -6.21 -5.32
CA CYS A 131 10.80 -5.53 -4.18
C CYS A 131 9.79 -6.43 -3.49
N ARG A 132 9.57 -6.16 -2.21
CA ARG A 132 8.49 -6.71 -1.41
C ARG A 132 7.35 -5.69 -1.36
N LEU A 133 6.16 -6.15 -1.70
CA LEU A 133 4.90 -5.46 -1.49
C LEU A 133 4.15 -6.10 -0.32
N GLN A 134 3.51 -5.28 0.51
CA GLN A 134 2.74 -5.72 1.68
C GLN A 134 1.31 -5.17 1.63
N ASN A 135 0.33 -6.00 1.99
CA ASN A 135 -1.04 -5.55 2.24
C ASN A 135 -1.76 -6.39 3.29
N THR A 136 -2.66 -5.77 4.04
CA THR A 136 -3.66 -6.44 4.87
C THR A 136 -4.86 -6.89 4.04
N SER A 137 -4.81 -8.09 3.45
CA SER A 137 -5.92 -8.66 2.65
C SER A 137 -6.52 -9.92 3.31
N ARG A 138 -7.77 -10.26 2.96
CA ARG A 138 -8.32 -11.59 3.24
C ARG A 138 -7.84 -12.57 2.18
N HIS A 139 -7.49 -13.81 2.54
CA HIS A 139 -7.31 -14.86 1.54
C HIS A 139 -8.57 -15.03 0.66
N LEU A 140 -8.40 -15.46 -0.59
CA LEU A 140 -9.50 -15.98 -1.41
C LEU A 140 -10.03 -17.24 -0.75
N VAL A 141 -11.12 -17.10 0.01
CA VAL A 141 -11.83 -18.22 0.62
C VAL A 141 -13.24 -18.31 0.03
N PRO A 142 -13.82 -19.52 -0.06
CA PRO A 142 -15.21 -19.70 -0.47
C PRO A 142 -16.12 -18.75 0.30
N LEU A 143 -17.13 -18.18 -0.36
CA LEU A 143 -18.07 -17.19 0.21
C LEU A 143 -18.65 -17.61 1.58
N ALA A 144 -18.87 -18.91 1.77
CA ALA A 144 -19.36 -19.49 3.02
C ALA A 144 -18.41 -19.31 4.23
N LEU A 145 -17.12 -19.08 3.98
CA LEU A 145 -16.06 -18.94 5.00
C LEU A 145 -15.55 -17.50 5.13
N ILE A 146 -16.05 -16.57 4.31
CA ILE A 146 -15.62 -15.16 4.32
C ILE A 146 -15.81 -14.51 5.69
N LEU A 147 -16.88 -14.84 6.41
CA LEU A 147 -17.13 -14.30 7.76
C LEU A 147 -16.20 -14.86 8.85
N PHE A 148 -15.43 -15.91 8.56
CA PHE A 148 -14.60 -16.64 9.52
C PHE A 148 -13.10 -16.54 9.24
N TYR A 149 -12.68 -15.89 8.15
CA TYR A 149 -11.27 -15.81 7.79
C TYR A 149 -10.63 -14.50 8.26
N PRO A 150 -9.56 -14.58 9.06
CA PRO A 150 -8.90 -13.38 9.58
C PRO A 150 -8.14 -12.63 8.48
N TYR A 151 -7.95 -11.33 8.72
CA TYR A 151 -7.25 -10.42 7.82
C TYR A 151 -5.76 -10.48 8.12
N PHE A 152 -5.07 -11.48 7.56
CA PHE A 152 -3.63 -11.61 7.74
C PHE A 152 -2.86 -10.75 6.75
N LEU A 153 -1.72 -10.23 7.20
CA LEU A 153 -0.80 -9.53 6.32
C LEU A 153 -0.31 -10.47 5.19
N GLN A 154 -0.47 -10.02 3.96
CA GLN A 154 -0.04 -10.68 2.73
C GLN A 154 1.19 -9.97 2.16
N CYS A 155 2.06 -10.78 1.56
CA CYS A 155 3.32 -10.39 0.96
C CYS A 155 3.35 -10.84 -0.51
N LEU A 156 3.95 -10.02 -1.36
CA LEU A 156 4.22 -10.35 -2.76
C LEU A 156 5.61 -9.84 -3.16
N ASN A 157 6.33 -10.65 -3.93
CA ASN A 157 7.60 -10.23 -4.53
C ASN A 157 7.36 -9.81 -5.98
N ILE A 158 7.66 -8.55 -6.29
CA ILE A 158 7.46 -7.95 -7.62
C ILE A 158 8.74 -7.26 -8.11
N PRO A 159 9.08 -7.37 -9.41
CA PRO A 159 10.14 -6.55 -10.00
C PRO A 159 9.60 -5.17 -10.37
N ILE A 160 10.44 -4.14 -10.25
CA ILE A 160 10.20 -2.84 -10.91
C ILE A 160 10.29 -3.05 -12.42
N LEU A 161 9.29 -2.57 -13.16
CA LEU A 161 9.27 -2.65 -14.62
C LEU A 161 10.02 -1.48 -15.27
N SER A 162 10.36 -1.63 -16.54
CA SER A 162 10.95 -0.52 -17.29
C SER A 162 9.93 0.60 -17.51
N ASP A 163 10.40 1.85 -17.62
CA ASP A 163 9.53 2.99 -17.95
C ASP A 163 8.82 2.77 -19.30
N SER A 164 9.50 2.14 -20.26
CA SER A 164 8.89 1.77 -21.54
C SER A 164 7.73 0.78 -21.38
N ASP A 165 7.89 -0.27 -20.56
CA ASP A 165 6.81 -1.23 -20.34
C ASP A 165 5.63 -0.57 -19.63
N CYS A 166 5.92 0.25 -18.61
CA CYS A 166 4.89 0.98 -17.86
C CYS A 166 4.08 1.92 -18.77
N ARG A 167 4.76 2.72 -19.62
CA ARG A 167 4.11 3.63 -20.57
C ARG A 167 3.40 2.89 -21.71
N ASN A 168 3.86 1.71 -22.10
CA ASN A 168 3.18 0.86 -23.08
C ASN A 168 1.89 0.27 -22.50
N SER A 169 1.91 -0.13 -21.22
CA SER A 169 0.72 -0.61 -20.50
C SER A 169 -0.31 0.51 -20.26
N TYR A 170 0.15 1.74 -20.04
CA TYR A 170 -0.71 2.90 -19.74
C TYR A 170 -0.36 4.13 -20.60
N PRO A 171 -0.68 4.13 -21.90
CA PRO A 171 -0.29 5.20 -22.81
C PRO A 171 -0.83 6.58 -22.41
N GLY A 172 0.09 7.51 -22.11
CA GLY A 172 -0.24 8.90 -21.76
C GLY A 172 -0.71 9.11 -20.33
N MET A 173 -0.66 8.09 -19.47
CA MET A 173 -1.14 8.17 -18.07
C MET A 173 -0.02 8.11 -17.03
N ILE A 174 1.17 7.61 -17.40
CA ILE A 174 2.32 7.51 -16.49
C ILE A 174 3.10 8.83 -16.47
N THR A 175 3.22 9.42 -15.29
CA THR A 175 4.03 10.60 -15.02
C THR A 175 5.41 10.22 -14.47
N ASP A 176 6.30 11.22 -14.31
CA ASP A 176 7.62 10.98 -13.73
C ASP A 176 7.55 10.65 -12.22
N SER A 177 6.44 10.98 -11.54
CA SER A 177 6.20 10.59 -10.14
C SER A 177 5.69 9.16 -9.97
N MET A 178 5.53 8.41 -11.06
CA MET A 178 4.99 7.06 -11.05
C MET A 178 6.02 6.05 -11.55
N PHE A 179 5.84 4.79 -11.15
CA PHE A 179 6.49 3.64 -11.78
C PHE A 179 5.58 2.42 -11.71
N CYS A 180 5.79 1.45 -12.60
CA CYS A 180 5.09 0.18 -12.55
C CYS A 180 5.96 -0.90 -11.92
N ALA A 181 5.34 -1.83 -11.20
CA ALA A 181 6.00 -3.03 -10.70
C ALA A 181 5.03 -4.21 -10.72
N GLY A 182 5.55 -5.41 -10.99
CA GLY A 182 4.71 -6.60 -11.14
C GLY A 182 5.10 -7.43 -12.34
N TYR A 183 4.12 -8.16 -12.88
CA TYR A 183 4.32 -9.16 -13.92
C TYR A 183 3.33 -8.88 -15.06
N LEU A 184 3.83 -8.63 -16.27
CA LEU A 184 2.99 -8.29 -17.43
C LEU A 184 2.10 -9.47 -17.87
N GLU A 185 2.47 -10.70 -17.51
CA GLU A 185 1.62 -11.87 -17.70
C GLU A 185 0.34 -11.86 -16.82
N GLY A 186 0.27 -10.98 -15.83
CA GLY A 186 -0.81 -10.94 -14.84
C GLY A 186 -0.67 -12.02 -13.77
N GLY A 187 -1.75 -12.28 -13.04
CA GLY A 187 -1.82 -13.28 -11.97
C GLY A 187 -1.09 -12.91 -10.67
N LYS A 188 -0.35 -11.80 -10.63
CA LYS A 188 0.33 -11.26 -9.45
C LYS A 188 0.30 -9.73 -9.43
N ASP A 189 -0.38 -9.15 -8.45
CA ASP A 189 -0.51 -7.70 -8.33
C ASP A 189 -0.97 -7.27 -6.93
N SER A 190 -0.81 -5.98 -6.64
CA SER A 190 -1.58 -5.28 -5.60
C SER A 190 -3.00 -5.01 -6.05
N CYS A 191 -3.89 -4.69 -5.11
CA CYS A 191 -5.30 -4.49 -5.43
C CYS A 191 -6.02 -3.56 -4.43
N GLN A 192 -7.36 -3.53 -4.46
CA GLN A 192 -8.15 -2.67 -3.56
C GLN A 192 -7.85 -2.98 -2.09
N GLY A 193 -7.73 -1.92 -1.28
CA GLY A 193 -7.34 -2.02 0.14
C GLY A 193 -5.83 -1.99 0.37
N ASP A 194 -5.01 -2.26 -0.65
CA ASP A 194 -3.55 -2.17 -0.59
C ASP A 194 -3.03 -0.73 -0.63
N SER A 195 -3.87 0.19 -1.13
CA SER A 195 -3.56 1.60 -1.31
C SER A 195 -2.84 2.23 -0.12
N GLY A 196 -1.78 2.98 -0.40
CA GLY A 196 -0.93 3.58 0.63
C GLY A 196 0.09 2.63 1.25
N GLY A 197 0.00 1.32 0.99
CA GLY A 197 0.94 0.30 1.47
C GLY A 197 2.36 0.46 0.89
N PRO A 198 3.36 -0.19 1.51
CA PRO A 198 4.75 -0.08 1.09
C PRO A 198 5.08 -0.90 -0.16
N VAL A 199 6.03 -0.40 -0.95
CA VAL A 199 6.88 -1.21 -1.83
C VAL A 199 8.33 -1.01 -1.39
N VAL A 200 8.90 -2.05 -0.77
CA VAL A 200 10.24 -2.02 -0.17
C VAL A 200 11.22 -2.77 -1.07
N CYS A 201 12.28 -2.10 -1.49
CA CYS A 201 13.35 -2.71 -2.27
C CYS A 201 14.68 -2.46 -1.54
N ASN A 202 15.50 -3.50 -1.36
CA ASN A 202 16.78 -3.39 -0.65
C ASN A 202 16.68 -2.67 0.72
N ASN A 203 15.60 -2.92 1.47
CA ASN A 203 15.27 -2.31 2.75
C ASN A 203 15.01 -0.78 2.71
N GLU A 204 14.69 -0.22 1.55
CA GLU A 204 14.26 1.18 1.41
C GLU A 204 12.84 1.25 0.83
N LEU A 205 12.04 2.22 1.28
CA LEU A 205 10.70 2.48 0.78
C LEU A 205 10.77 3.14 -0.60
N GLN A 206 10.69 2.36 -1.67
CA GLN A 206 10.81 2.87 -3.04
C GLN A 206 9.46 3.27 -3.64
N GLY A 207 8.38 2.63 -3.18
CA GLY A 207 7.04 2.89 -3.70
C GLY A 207 5.95 2.91 -2.66
N ILE A 208 4.82 3.48 -3.08
CA ILE A 208 3.55 3.47 -2.34
C ILE A 208 2.50 2.91 -3.31
N VAL A 209 1.71 1.94 -2.86
CA VAL A 209 0.60 1.40 -3.68
C VAL A 209 -0.39 2.52 -4.00
N SER A 210 -0.68 2.73 -5.28
CA SER A 210 -1.48 3.87 -5.75
C SER A 210 -2.68 3.43 -6.58
N TRP A 211 -2.48 2.92 -7.79
CA TRP A 211 -3.58 2.56 -8.70
C TRP A 211 -3.20 1.48 -9.72
N GLY A 212 -4.18 0.99 -10.47
CA GLY A 212 -4.03 0.02 -11.56
C GLY A 212 -5.34 -0.14 -12.31
N TYR A 213 -5.31 -0.79 -13.48
CA TYR A 213 -6.52 -1.23 -14.18
C TYR A 213 -6.80 -2.68 -13.83
N GLY A 214 -7.94 -2.91 -13.17
CA GLY A 214 -8.23 -4.20 -12.57
C GLY A 214 -7.17 -4.57 -11.54
N CYS A 215 -7.04 -5.87 -11.26
CA CYS A 215 -5.96 -6.42 -10.44
C CYS A 215 -5.41 -7.67 -11.09
N ALA A 216 -4.09 -7.70 -11.28
CA ALA A 216 -3.40 -8.84 -11.86
C ALA A 216 -3.90 -9.25 -13.26
N GLU A 217 -4.42 -8.26 -13.99
CA GLU A 217 -4.78 -8.40 -15.38
C GLU A 217 -3.53 -8.43 -16.26
N LYS A 218 -3.61 -9.19 -17.35
CA LYS A 218 -2.51 -9.25 -18.31
C LYS A 218 -2.28 -7.86 -18.90
N ASP A 219 -1.01 -7.48 -19.01
CA ASP A 219 -0.51 -6.21 -19.55
C ASP A 219 -0.93 -4.95 -18.75
N HIS A 220 -1.52 -5.12 -17.56
CA HIS A 220 -1.94 -4.06 -16.63
C HIS A 220 -1.28 -4.23 -15.25
N PRO A 221 0.03 -3.94 -15.12
CA PRO A 221 0.74 -4.04 -13.84
C PRO A 221 0.35 -2.89 -12.89
N GLY A 222 0.40 -3.11 -11.58
CA GLY A 222 0.21 -2.05 -10.59
C GLY A 222 1.12 -0.83 -10.80
N VAL A 223 0.56 0.35 -10.52
CA VAL A 223 1.22 1.66 -10.58
C VAL A 223 1.42 2.20 -9.17
N TYR A 224 2.63 2.68 -8.91
CA TYR A 224 3.10 3.07 -7.59
C TYR A 224 3.69 4.48 -7.61
N THR A 225 3.50 5.21 -6.52
CA THR A 225 4.14 6.52 -6.35
C THR A 225 5.64 6.34 -6.12
N LYS A 226 6.47 7.04 -6.88
CA LYS A 226 7.93 6.95 -6.87
C LYS A 226 8.54 7.76 -5.72
N VAL A 227 8.73 7.14 -4.55
CA VAL A 227 9.09 7.85 -3.30
C VAL A 227 10.40 8.63 -3.38
N CYS A 228 11.39 8.12 -4.13
CA CYS A 228 12.72 8.75 -4.23
C CYS A 228 12.72 10.19 -4.75
N ILE A 229 11.69 10.64 -5.47
CA ILE A 229 11.60 12.02 -5.96
C ILE A 229 10.97 12.99 -4.94
N PHE A 230 10.42 12.45 -3.83
CA PHE A 230 9.71 13.22 -2.81
C PHE A 230 10.52 13.45 -1.52
N ASN A 231 11.79 13.03 -1.46
CA ASN A 231 12.61 13.16 -0.25
C ASN A 231 12.66 14.60 0.27
N ASP A 232 12.89 15.59 -0.59
CA ASP A 232 12.92 17.00 -0.19
C ASP A 232 11.59 17.43 0.47
N TRP A 233 10.46 17.04 -0.12
CA TRP A 233 9.14 17.36 0.44
C TRP A 233 8.89 16.63 1.76
N LEU A 234 9.26 15.35 1.84
CA LEU A 234 9.11 14.52 3.04
C LEU A 234 9.92 15.12 4.20
N GLU A 235 11.19 15.40 3.99
CA GLU A 235 12.09 15.95 5.01
C GLU A 235 11.65 17.34 5.47
N GLN A 236 11.34 18.24 4.53
CA GLN A 236 10.88 19.60 4.88
C GLN A 236 9.56 19.57 5.65
N THR A 237 8.62 18.70 5.26
CA THR A 237 7.33 18.58 5.94
C THR A 237 7.50 18.00 7.35
N MET A 238 8.31 16.94 7.50
CA MET A 238 8.59 16.34 8.81
C MET A 238 9.33 17.30 9.74
N ALA A 239 10.22 18.15 9.22
CA ALA A 239 10.95 19.14 10.02
C ALA A 239 10.09 20.35 10.41
N ARG A 240 9.10 20.71 9.58
CA ARG A 240 8.22 21.86 9.81
C ARG A 240 7.23 21.66 10.97
N TYR A 241 6.81 20.42 11.22
CA TYR A 241 5.70 20.11 12.13
C TYR A 241 6.12 19.27 13.31
#